data_AF-A0A6P5XLJ2-F1
#
_entry.id   AF-A0A6P5XLJ2-F1
#
_cell.length_a   1.000
_cell.length_b   1.000
_cell.length_c   1.000
_cell.angle_alpha   90.00
_cell.angle_beta   90.00
_cell.angle_gamma   90.00
#
_symmetry.space_group_name_H-M   'P 1'
#
loop_
_entity.id
_entity.type
_entity.pdbx_description
1 polymer ?
#
loop_
_entity_poly.entity_id
_entity_poly.type
_entity_poly.pdbx_seq_one_letter_code
_entity_poly.pdbx_strand_id
1 'polypeptide(L)'
;MQHFQITGCDHNFRSFNLIIVMLPIQILAVGADPVLSRFDINGMILTQIHCASQSAFSVSLHPSGVTAMGGYGDLVDVISQFGSHLCTFRSHCV
;
A
#
# COMPACT_ATOMS: atom_id res chain seq x y z
N MET A 1 12.81 -11.89 -4.42
CA MET A 1 12.10 -10.60 -4.29
C MET A 1 10.88 -10.69 -5.20
N GLN A 2 9.66 -10.77 -4.66
CA GLN A 2 8.45 -10.80 -5.49
C GLN A 2 7.93 -9.37 -5.58
N HIS A 3 8.12 -8.75 -6.75
CA HIS A 3 7.63 -7.42 -7.06
C HIS A 3 6.35 -7.60 -7.88
N PHE A 4 5.20 -7.57 -7.23
CA PHE A 4 3.90 -7.54 -7.91
C PHE A 4 3.35 -6.12 -7.81
N GLN A 5 3.40 -5.39 -8.93
CA GLN A 5 2.75 -4.10 -9.08
C GLN A 5 1.57 -4.30 -10.03
N ILE A 6 0.34 -4.19 -9.52
CA ILE A 6 -0.87 -4.14 -10.34
C ILE A 6 -1.36 -2.70 -10.29
N THR A 7 -1.27 -2.01 -11.42
CA THR A 7 -1.82 -0.66 -11.61
C THR A 7 -3.04 -0.78 -12.52
N GLY A 8 -4.23 -0.42 -12.03
CA GLY A 8 -5.49 -0.45 -12.80
C GLY A 8 -6.06 0.94 -13.03
N CYS A 9 -6.59 1.20 -14.23
CA CYS A 9 -7.21 2.46 -14.64
C CYS A 9 -8.58 2.16 -15.31
N ASP A 10 -9.61 2.98 -15.09
CA ASP A 10 -10.92 2.90 -15.79
C ASP A 10 -11.03 3.94 -16.94
N HIS A 11 -12.06 3.81 -17.79
CA HIS A 11 -12.40 4.65 -18.96
C HIS A 11 -12.57 6.16 -18.69
N ASN A 12 -12.66 6.60 -17.43
CA ASN A 12 -12.85 8.02 -17.07
C ASN A 12 -11.62 8.70 -16.45
N PHE A 13 -10.42 8.09 -16.51
CA PHE A 13 -9.19 8.59 -15.86
C PHE A 13 -9.33 8.85 -14.34
N ARG A 14 -10.40 8.37 -13.69
CA ARG A 14 -10.51 8.26 -12.24
C ARG A 14 -9.75 7.02 -11.83
N SER A 15 -8.53 7.21 -11.36
CA SER A 15 -7.67 6.16 -10.84
C SER A 15 -8.31 5.58 -9.58
N PHE A 16 -9.15 4.55 -9.70
CA PHE A 16 -9.38 3.62 -8.60
C PHE A 16 -8.12 2.77 -8.48
N ASN A 17 -7.03 3.35 -7.98
CA ASN A 17 -5.86 2.57 -7.66
C ASN A 17 -6.28 1.68 -6.50
N LEU A 18 -6.55 0.40 -6.75
CA LEU A 18 -6.61 -0.61 -5.72
C LEU A 18 -5.44 -1.52 -5.98
N ILE A 19 -4.42 -1.43 -5.14
CA ILE A 19 -3.24 -2.27 -5.27
C ILE A 19 -3.38 -3.39 -4.26
N ILE A 20 -3.38 -4.61 -4.78
CA ILE A 20 -3.54 -5.83 -3.99
C ILE A 20 -2.22 -6.60 -3.99
N VAL A 21 -1.69 -6.87 -2.81
CA VAL A 21 -0.54 -7.77 -2.62
C VAL A 21 -1.03 -9.02 -1.91
N MET A 22 -0.98 -10.15 -2.59
CA MET A 22 -1.33 -11.44 -2.02
C MET A 22 -0.11 -12.04 -1.32
N LEU A 23 -0.30 -12.42 -0.06
CA LEU A 23 0.67 -13.13 0.77
C LEU A 23 0.17 -14.55 1.04
N PRO A 24 1.03 -15.46 1.53
CA PRO A 24 0.63 -16.85 1.79
C PRO A 24 -0.58 -17.01 2.72
N ILE A 25 -0.78 -16.06 3.63
CA ILE A 25 -1.82 -16.13 4.68
C ILE A 25 -2.65 -14.84 4.83
N GLN A 26 -2.40 -13.83 4.00
CA GLN A 26 -3.09 -12.54 4.12
C GLN A 26 -3.12 -11.81 2.78
N ILE A 27 -3.98 -10.80 2.68
CA ILE A 27 -4.10 -9.94 1.51
C ILE A 27 -3.92 -8.51 1.99
N LEU A 28 -3.03 -7.75 1.35
CA LEU A 28 -2.87 -6.32 1.58
C LEU A 28 -3.58 -5.59 0.45
N ALA A 29 -4.41 -4.60 0.80
CA ALA A 29 -5.00 -3.69 -0.17
C ALA A 29 -4.77 -2.23 0.24
N VAL A 30 -4.36 -1.42 -0.72
CA VAL A 30 -4.24 0.04 -0.59
C VAL A 30 -4.96 0.70 -1.75
N GLY A 31 -5.42 1.94 -1.56
CA GLY A 31 -5.97 2.63 -2.71
C GLY A 31 -6.08 4.14 -2.63
N ALA A 32 -7.23 4.66 -3.07
CA ALA A 32 -7.53 6.08 -3.07
C ALA A 32 -7.76 6.64 -1.67
N ASP A 33 -8.14 5.80 -0.72
CA ASP A 33 -8.15 6.17 0.69
C ASP A 33 -6.74 6.01 1.28
N PRO A 34 -6.32 6.90 2.21
CA PRO A 34 -5.04 6.83 2.89
C PRO A 34 -5.02 5.71 3.95
N VAL A 35 -5.46 4.51 3.58
CA VAL A 35 -5.63 3.37 4.48
C VAL A 35 -5.06 2.11 3.83
N LEU A 36 -4.10 1.50 4.51
CA LEU A 36 -3.63 0.14 4.24
C LEU A 36 -4.54 -0.84 4.98
N SER A 37 -5.31 -1.61 4.21
CA SER A 37 -6.17 -2.66 4.75
C SER A 37 -5.49 -4.02 4.63
N ARG A 38 -5.41 -4.74 5.75
CA ARG A 38 -5.03 -6.16 5.78
C ARG A 38 -6.28 -6.99 5.89
N PHE A 39 -6.34 -8.02 5.08
CA PHE A 39 -7.36 -9.04 5.12
C PHE A 39 -6.74 -10.40 5.38
N ASP A 40 -7.47 -11.30 6.03
CA ASP A 40 -7.16 -12.72 5.97
C ASP A 40 -7.48 -13.28 4.57
N ILE A 41 -7.16 -14.54 4.34
CA ILE A 41 -7.48 -15.24 3.08
C ILE A 41 -8.99 -15.41 2.85
N ASN A 42 -9.82 -15.23 3.87
CA ASN A 42 -11.27 -15.30 3.78
C ASN A 42 -11.90 -13.93 3.44
N GLY A 43 -11.09 -12.87 3.31
CA GLY A 43 -11.55 -11.51 3.05
C GLY A 43 -12.00 -10.74 4.28
N MET A 44 -11.74 -11.24 5.50
CA MET A 44 -12.02 -10.52 6.73
C MET A 44 -10.94 -9.47 7.02
N ILE A 45 -11.34 -8.25 7.35
CA ILE A 45 -10.40 -7.19 7.73
C ILE A 45 -9.73 -7.56 9.06
N LEU A 46 -8.40 -7.69 9.02
CA LEU A 46 -7.57 -7.91 10.20
C LEU A 46 -7.17 -6.57 10.83
N THR A 47 -6.66 -5.64 10.01
CA THR A 47 -6.19 -4.33 10.47
C THR A 47 -6.34 -3.29 9.37
N GLN A 48 -6.51 -2.03 9.78
CA GLN A 48 -6.47 -0.86 8.90
C GLN A 48 -5.50 0.16 9.47
N ILE A 49 -4.58 0.65 8.64
CA ILE A 49 -3.51 1.55 9.08
C ILE A 49 -3.55 2.81 8.22
N HIS A 50 -3.59 3.96 8.87
CA HIS A 50 -3.52 5.24 8.17
C HIS A 50 -2.14 5.49 7.59
N CYS A 51 -2.13 5.91 6.33
CA CYS A 51 -0.94 6.26 5.57
C CYS A 51 -0.81 7.78 5.52
N ALA A 52 0.41 8.29 5.45
CA ALA A 52 0.66 9.71 5.20
C ALA A 52 0.33 10.10 3.76
N SER A 53 0.54 9.20 2.79
CA SER A 53 0.10 9.44 1.42
C SER A 53 -1.42 9.35 1.27
N GLN A 54 -2.00 10.36 0.61
CA GLN A 54 -3.45 10.45 0.37
C GLN A 54 -3.96 9.42 -0.65
N SER A 55 -3.10 8.91 -1.53
CA SER A 55 -3.44 7.83 -2.47
C SER A 55 -2.19 7.02 -2.78
N ALA A 56 -2.33 5.69 -2.83
CA ALA A 56 -1.23 4.79 -3.19
C ALA A 56 -1.27 4.43 -4.68
N PHE A 57 -0.10 4.46 -5.34
CA PHE A 57 0.07 4.03 -6.74
C PHE A 57 1.01 2.84 -6.88
N SER A 58 1.86 2.59 -5.88
CA SER A 58 2.73 1.42 -5.84
C SER A 58 2.90 0.91 -4.40
N VAL A 59 3.08 -0.39 -4.24
CA VAL A 59 3.38 -1.03 -2.96
C VAL A 59 4.40 -2.14 -3.18
N SER A 60 5.31 -2.28 -2.23
CA SER A 60 6.32 -3.33 -2.22
C SER A 60 6.44 -3.90 -0.82
N LEU A 61 6.58 -5.22 -0.72
CA LEU A 61 6.73 -5.92 0.54
C LEU A 61 8.10 -6.57 0.65
N HIS A 62 8.78 -6.29 1.75
CA HIS A 62 10.02 -6.93 2.12
C HIS A 62 9.77 -8.16 3.01
N PRO A 63 10.50 -9.28 2.83
CA PRO A 63 10.33 -10.51 3.62
C PRO A 63 10.50 -10.33 5.14
N SER A 64 11.16 -9.26 5.60
CA SER A 64 11.25 -8.93 7.02
C SER A 64 9.95 -8.41 7.64
N GLY A 65 8.88 -8.30 6.85
CA GLY A 65 7.61 -7.76 7.32
C GLY A 65 7.45 -6.26 7.16
N VAL A 66 8.16 -5.66 6.21
CA VAL A 66 8.09 -4.21 5.99
C VAL A 66 7.43 -3.94 4.66
N THR A 67 6.41 -3.09 4.66
CA THR A 67 5.68 -2.65 3.46
C THR A 67 6.08 -1.23 3.14
N ALA A 68 6.59 -0.99 1.93
CA ALA A 68 6.81 0.34 1.38
C ALA A 68 5.65 0.69 0.44
N MET A 69 5.05 1.86 0.59
CA MET A 69 3.90 2.33 -0.18
C MET A 69 4.22 3.69 -0.78
N GLY A 70 4.31 3.75 -2.11
CA GLY A 70 4.53 4.97 -2.85
C GLY A 70 3.20 5.57 -3.31
N GLY A 71 3.08 6.89 -3.20
CA GLY A 71 1.81 7.55 -3.44
C GLY A 71 1.91 9.03 -3.79
N TYR A 72 0.75 9.70 -3.74
CA TYR A 72 0.61 11.11 -4.06
C TYR A 72 1.46 12.01 -3.16
N GLY A 73 2.00 13.10 -3.73
CA GLY A 73 2.81 14.08 -3.00
C GLY A 73 4.27 13.68 -2.82
N ASP A 74 4.76 12.76 -3.65
CA ASP A 74 6.14 12.23 -3.63
C ASP A 74 6.51 11.62 -2.28
N LEU A 75 5.52 11.01 -1.62
CA LEU A 75 5.64 10.35 -0.34
C LEU A 75 5.76 8.84 -0.53
N VAL A 76 6.68 8.25 0.23
CA VAL A 76 6.80 6.81 0.41
C VAL A 76 6.66 6.49 1.89
N ASP A 77 5.57 5.85 2.27
CA ASP A 77 5.36 5.38 3.63
C ASP A 77 5.91 3.98 3.82
N VAL A 78 6.59 3.77 4.95
CA VAL A 78 7.10 2.48 5.36
C VAL A 78 6.36 2.03 6.61
N ILE A 79 5.67 0.90 6.50
CA ILE A 79 4.80 0.37 7.55
C ILE A 79 5.23 -1.04 7.92
N SER A 80 5.20 -1.33 9.22
CA SER A 80 5.45 -2.65 9.74
C SER A 80 4.26 -3.61 9.50
N GLN A 81 4.56 -4.90 9.39
CA GLN A 81 3.57 -5.97 9.39
C GLN A 81 2.66 -5.96 10.63
N PHE A 82 3.08 -5.31 11.72
CA PHE A 82 2.28 -5.13 12.93
C PHE A 82 1.35 -3.91 12.89
N GLY A 83 1.49 -3.05 11.87
CA GLY A 83 0.63 -1.89 11.64
C GLY A 83 1.19 -0.58 12.16
N SER A 84 2.42 -0.59 12.68
CA SER A 84 3.11 0.64 13.06
C SER A 84 3.66 1.35 11.84
N HIS A 85 3.40 2.66 11.74
CA HIS A 85 4.11 3.55 10.84
C HIS A 85 5.57 3.66 11.30
N LEU A 86 6.52 3.32 10.43
CA LEU A 86 7.94 3.32 10.75
C LEU A 86 8.57 4.65 10.33
N CYS A 87 8.35 5.06 9.09
CA CYS A 87 8.80 6.36 8.58
C CYS A 87 8.10 6.73 7.27
N THR A 88 8.20 8.01 6.91
CA THR A 88 7.80 8.54 5.60
C THR A 88 9.03 9.15 4.94
N PHE A 89 9.33 8.72 3.72
CA PHE A 89 10.28 9.40 2.86
C PHE A 89 9.54 10.39 1.97
N ARG A 90 10.10 11.57 1.79
CA ARG A 90 9.62 12.56 0.84
C ARG A 90 10.72 12.84 -0.16
N SER A 91 10.42 12.66 -1.44
CA SER A 91 11.32 13.15 -2.48
C SER A 91 11.15 14.67 -2.59
N HIS A 92 12.27 15.37 -2.70
CA HIS A 92 12.29 16.77 -3.12
C HIS A 92 12.87 16.80 -4.53
N CYS A 93 12.09 17.28 -5.49
CA CYS A 93 12.62 17.62 -6.80
C CYS A 93 13.66 18.74 -6.59
N VAL A 94 14.91 18.49 -6.98
CA VAL A 94 16.02 19.47 -7.01
C VAL A 94 16.25 19.93 -8.43
#